data_AF-A0A960NYB0-F1
#
_entry.id   AF-A0A960NYB0-F1
#
_cell.length_a   1.000
_cell.length_b   1.000
_cell.length_c   1.000
_cell.angle_alpha   90.00
_cell.angle_beta   90.00
_cell.angle_gamma   90.00
#
_symmetry.space_group_name_H-M   'P 1'
#
loop_
_entity.id
_entity.type
_entity.pdbx_description
1 polymer ?
#
loop_
_entity_poly.entity_id
_entity_poly.type
_entity_poly.pdbx_seq_one_letter_code
_entity_poly.pdbx_strand_id
1 'polypeptide(L)'
;AALAAGDRRRAGSLAGAGLLLLPLVGAALALAARGHRTVLPVANVLLVRVAPEPTALEWWRERGLPWNEELERFRGEFAFAHDLELFRAPRYAPFLRFVDERGRGLLLRFLITHPLWTARETWRARDDLFGTDLGTYVGSPPAALAPIDRAMRWFGALGAALVLAAWAVRLARRGAPSGADLVPFAIAAAFLCHGLAALHADAAEPERHTFPTTFGLQLAAAYVVARVLSARHGDRRETADGVAT
;
A
#
# COMPACT_ATOMS: atom_id res chain seq x y z
N ALA A 1 36.58 -16.69 -20.71
CA ALA A 1 35.48 -15.79 -21.14
C ALA A 1 34.09 -16.34 -20.82
N ALA A 2 33.74 -17.58 -21.17
CA ALA A 2 32.40 -18.16 -20.95
C ALA A 2 31.99 -18.30 -19.45
N LEU A 3 32.94 -18.62 -18.55
CA LEU A 3 32.67 -18.72 -17.10
C LEU A 3 32.30 -17.36 -16.46
N ALA A 4 32.93 -16.26 -16.90
CA ALA A 4 32.62 -14.92 -16.41
C ALA A 4 31.23 -14.39 -16.88
N ALA A 5 30.68 -14.94 -17.96
CA ALA A 5 29.36 -14.58 -18.46
C ALA A 5 28.22 -15.28 -17.69
N GLY A 6 28.48 -16.48 -17.14
CA GLY A 6 27.53 -17.23 -16.31
C GLY A 6 27.28 -16.57 -14.95
N ASP A 7 28.33 -16.07 -14.30
CA ASP A 7 28.23 -15.44 -12.98
C ASP A 7 27.48 -14.10 -13.01
N ARG A 8 27.61 -13.32 -14.08
CA ARG A 8 26.87 -12.06 -14.23
C ARG A 8 25.36 -12.27 -14.35
N ARG A 9 24.92 -13.36 -14.99
CA ARG A 9 23.48 -13.69 -15.11
C ARG A 9 22.89 -14.15 -13.78
N ARG A 10 23.66 -14.90 -12.98
CA ARG A 10 23.24 -15.35 -11.63
C ARG A 10 23.22 -14.21 -10.61
N ALA A 11 24.18 -13.29 -10.70
CA ALA A 11 24.20 -12.09 -9.85
C ALA A 11 22.99 -11.18 -10.11
N GLY A 12 22.57 -11.02 -11.37
CA GLY A 12 21.41 -10.22 -11.73
C GLY A 12 20.07 -10.77 -11.24
N SER A 13 19.88 -12.10 -11.25
CA SER A 13 18.65 -12.73 -10.76
C SER A 13 18.53 -12.71 -9.23
N LEU A 14 19.65 -12.85 -8.50
CA LEU A 14 19.65 -12.72 -7.03
C LEU A 14 19.39 -11.29 -6.58
N ALA A 15 19.94 -10.28 -7.29
CA ALA A 15 19.67 -8.87 -6.99
C ALA A 15 18.19 -8.51 -7.20
N GLY A 16 17.53 -9.06 -8.23
CA GLY A 16 16.11 -8.87 -8.48
C GLY A 16 15.21 -9.47 -7.39
N ALA A 17 15.54 -10.67 -6.89
CA ALA A 17 14.80 -11.31 -5.81
C ALA A 17 14.94 -10.54 -4.47
N GLY A 18 16.13 -10.03 -4.16
CA GLY A 18 16.36 -9.21 -2.96
C GLY A 18 15.55 -7.90 -2.96
N LEU A 19 15.40 -7.27 -4.13
CA LEU A 19 14.61 -6.04 -4.30
C LEU A 19 13.11 -6.24 -4.05
N LEU A 20 12.57 -7.43 -4.32
CA LEU A 20 11.16 -7.77 -4.06
C LEU A 20 10.87 -8.09 -2.59
N LEU A 21 11.90 -8.44 -1.80
CA LEU A 21 11.74 -8.77 -0.38
C LEU A 21 11.85 -7.55 0.54
N LEU A 22 12.59 -6.51 0.12
CA LEU A 22 12.73 -5.24 0.85
C LEU A 22 11.40 -4.60 1.29
N PRO A 23 10.35 -4.54 0.46
CA PRO A 23 9.06 -3.95 0.84
C PRO A 23 8.33 -4.79 1.89
N LEU A 24 8.43 -6.12 1.80
CA LEU A 24 7.85 -7.03 2.78
C LEU A 24 8.53 -6.89 4.14
N VAL A 25 9.87 -6.75 4.14
CA VAL A 25 10.65 -6.49 5.36
C VAL A 25 10.32 -5.11 5.94
N GLY A 26 10.26 -4.07 5.11
CA GLY A 26 9.88 -2.72 5.54
C GLY A 26 8.48 -2.66 6.14
N ALA A 27 7.51 -3.31 5.51
CA ALA A 27 6.14 -3.43 6.03
C ALA A 27 6.15 -4.18 7.38
N ALA A 28 6.84 -5.31 7.47
CA ALA A 28 6.95 -6.10 8.70
C ALA A 28 7.59 -5.31 9.85
N LEU A 29 8.64 -4.51 9.58
CA LEU A 29 9.30 -3.67 10.58
C LEU A 29 8.41 -2.50 11.04
N ALA A 30 7.70 -1.84 10.12
CA ALA A 30 6.73 -0.81 10.48
C ALA A 30 5.60 -1.39 11.34
N LEU A 31 5.15 -2.60 11.01
CA LEU A 31 4.17 -3.37 11.79
C LEU A 31 4.71 -3.86 13.14
N ALA A 32 6.03 -3.94 13.32
CA ALA A 32 6.67 -4.35 14.58
C ALA A 32 7.02 -3.19 15.54
N ALA A 33 7.04 -1.93 15.07
CA ALA A 33 7.42 -0.77 15.86
C ALA A 33 6.47 -0.56 17.06
N ARG A 34 6.89 -0.86 18.29
CA ARG A 34 6.04 -0.85 19.50
C ARG A 34 5.70 0.56 19.99
N GLY A 35 4.51 0.73 20.57
CA GLY A 35 4.12 1.93 21.32
C GLY A 35 2.62 2.22 21.28
N HIS A 36 2.12 2.96 22.28
CA HIS A 36 0.70 3.31 22.43
C HIS A 36 0.10 4.10 21.27
N ARG A 37 0.93 4.66 20.38
CA ARG A 37 0.49 5.39 19.17
C ARG A 37 -0.37 4.54 18.25
N THR A 38 -0.26 3.21 18.32
CA THR A 38 -1.05 2.31 17.47
C THR A 38 -2.38 1.88 18.06
N VAL A 39 -2.67 2.22 19.31
CA VAL A 39 -3.96 1.84 19.92
C VAL A 39 -5.12 2.48 19.17
N LEU A 40 -5.01 3.78 18.87
CA LEU A 40 -6.08 4.52 18.21
C LEU A 40 -6.38 3.98 16.79
N PRO A 41 -5.41 3.83 15.86
CA PRO A 41 -5.70 3.28 14.53
C PRO A 41 -6.28 1.85 14.58
N VAL A 42 -5.73 0.97 15.43
CA VAL A 42 -6.23 -0.41 15.53
C VAL A 42 -7.63 -0.44 16.13
N ALA A 43 -7.91 0.37 17.14
CA ALA A 43 -9.26 0.52 17.68
C ALA A 43 -10.23 1.01 16.59
N ASN A 44 -9.84 2.01 15.78
CA ASN A 44 -10.66 2.47 14.65
C ASN A 44 -10.95 1.33 13.66
N VAL A 45 -9.95 0.55 13.27
CA VAL A 45 -10.17 -0.61 12.36
C VAL A 45 -11.13 -1.62 12.98
N LEU A 46 -10.97 -1.92 14.27
CA LEU A 46 -11.86 -2.85 14.96
C LEU A 46 -13.30 -2.34 15.02
N LEU A 47 -13.51 -1.07 15.36
CA LEU A 47 -14.85 -0.50 15.53
C LEU A 47 -15.54 -0.22 14.20
N VAL A 48 -14.82 0.29 13.20
CA VAL A 48 -15.39 0.75 11.93
C VAL A 48 -15.50 -0.36 10.89
N ARG A 49 -14.56 -1.32 10.85
CA ARG A 49 -14.50 -2.33 9.78
C ARG A 49 -14.76 -3.75 10.27
N VAL A 50 -14.22 -4.13 11.43
CA VAL A 50 -14.41 -5.49 11.97
C VAL A 50 -15.76 -5.62 12.65
N ALA A 51 -16.10 -4.72 13.58
CA ALA A 51 -17.30 -4.85 14.39
C ALA A 51 -18.58 -4.94 13.56
N PRO A 52 -18.81 -4.13 12.50
CA PRO A 52 -20.03 -4.23 11.68
C PRO A 52 -20.17 -5.56 10.92
N GLU A 53 -19.13 -6.38 10.86
CA GLU A 53 -19.10 -7.65 10.13
C GLU A 53 -19.17 -8.82 11.14
N PRO A 54 -20.31 -9.52 11.27
CA PRO A 54 -20.50 -10.50 12.33
C PRO A 54 -19.47 -11.63 12.33
N THR A 55 -19.06 -12.12 11.15
CA THR A 55 -18.10 -13.22 11.05
C THR A 55 -16.69 -12.77 11.41
N ALA A 56 -16.31 -11.54 11.05
CA ALA A 56 -15.05 -10.95 11.46
C ALA A 56 -15.02 -10.73 12.98
N LEU A 57 -16.07 -10.10 13.53
CA LEU A 57 -16.14 -9.82 14.96
C LEU A 57 -16.06 -11.10 15.80
N GLU A 58 -16.77 -12.16 15.39
CA GLU A 58 -16.73 -13.44 16.10
C GLU A 58 -15.31 -14.03 16.14
N TRP A 59 -14.59 -14.01 15.01
CA TRP A 59 -13.19 -14.46 14.97
C TRP A 59 -12.30 -13.72 15.98
N TRP A 60 -12.53 -12.42 16.17
CA TRP A 60 -11.79 -11.62 17.15
C TRP A 60 -12.19 -11.94 18.59
N ARG A 61 -13.48 -12.16 18.84
CA ARG A 61 -14.01 -12.59 20.16
C ARG A 61 -13.44 -13.93 20.58
N GLU A 62 -13.38 -14.91 19.69
CA GLU A 62 -12.73 -16.21 19.93
C GLU A 62 -11.25 -16.08 20.33
N ARG A 63 -10.59 -14.98 19.93
CA ARG A 63 -9.20 -14.68 20.27
C ARG A 63 -9.06 -13.80 21.50
N GLY A 64 -10.15 -13.53 22.20
CA GLY A 64 -10.19 -12.82 23.47
C GLY A 64 -10.40 -11.32 23.34
N LEU A 65 -10.94 -10.81 22.22
CA LEU A 65 -11.40 -9.43 22.13
C LEU A 65 -12.53 -9.22 23.16
N PRO A 66 -12.36 -8.34 24.17
CA PRO A 66 -13.41 -8.08 25.13
C PRO A 66 -14.46 -7.17 24.46
N TRP A 67 -15.52 -7.80 23.94
CA TRP A 67 -16.65 -7.12 23.32
C TRP A 67 -17.89 -7.28 24.20
N ASN A 68 -18.48 -6.18 24.64
CA ASN A 68 -19.64 -6.13 25.51
C ASN A 68 -20.71 -5.17 24.96
N GLU A 69 -21.89 -5.13 25.58
CA GLU A 69 -23.00 -4.26 25.17
C GLU A 69 -22.63 -2.77 25.19
N GLU A 70 -21.75 -2.35 26.10
CA GLU A 70 -21.28 -0.96 26.16
C GLU A 70 -20.38 -0.56 24.98
N LEU A 71 -19.65 -1.51 24.39
CA LEU A 71 -18.83 -1.30 23.19
C LEU A 71 -19.66 -1.36 21.91
N GLU A 72 -20.82 -2.00 21.97
CA GLU A 72 -21.74 -2.14 20.82
C GLU A 72 -22.15 -0.79 20.24
N ARG A 73 -22.31 0.24 21.08
CA ARG A 73 -22.63 1.61 20.64
C ARG A 73 -21.54 2.26 19.77
N PHE A 74 -20.31 1.78 19.82
CA PHE A 74 -19.22 2.26 18.97
C PHE A 74 -19.14 1.49 17.64
N ARG A 75 -20.03 0.53 17.38
CA ARG A 75 -20.04 -0.24 16.13
C ARG A 75 -20.23 0.70 14.93
N GLY A 76 -19.25 0.70 14.03
CA GLY A 76 -19.25 1.58 12.86
C GLY A 76 -18.79 3.01 13.15
N GLU A 77 -18.44 3.33 14.40
CA GLU A 77 -17.96 4.65 14.80
C GLU A 77 -16.45 4.64 15.06
N PHE A 78 -15.82 5.81 14.93
CA PHE A 78 -14.41 5.96 15.26
C PHE A 78 -14.18 5.90 16.77
N ALA A 79 -13.02 5.41 17.18
CA ALA A 79 -12.60 5.33 18.57
C ALA A 79 -12.53 6.70 19.27
N PHE A 80 -12.41 7.78 18.50
CA PHE A 80 -12.45 9.16 19.00
C PHE A 80 -13.85 9.79 19.02
N ALA A 81 -14.89 9.03 18.69
CA ALA A 81 -16.28 9.47 18.87
C ALA A 81 -16.60 9.74 20.35
N HIS A 82 -17.74 10.42 20.57
CA HIS A 82 -18.26 10.75 21.90
C HIS A 82 -17.23 11.42 22.82
N ASP A 83 -16.50 12.44 22.34
CA ASP A 83 -15.48 13.16 23.12
C ASP A 83 -14.43 12.24 23.76
N LEU A 84 -13.90 11.31 22.94
CA LEU A 84 -12.86 10.35 23.36
C LEU A 84 -13.28 9.48 24.55
N GLU A 85 -14.58 9.24 24.74
CA GLU A 85 -15.08 8.48 25.89
C GLU A 85 -14.46 7.08 25.96
N LEU A 86 -14.21 6.44 24.82
CA LEU A 86 -13.52 5.15 24.74
C LEU A 86 -12.17 5.16 25.47
N PHE A 87 -11.45 6.28 25.42
CA PHE A 87 -10.12 6.46 26.02
C PHE A 87 -10.16 6.99 27.46
N ARG A 88 -11.25 7.64 27.86
CA ARG A 88 -11.36 8.29 29.18
C ARG A 88 -12.07 7.42 30.21
N ALA A 89 -13.05 6.62 29.80
CA ALA A 89 -13.87 5.87 30.74
C ALA A 89 -13.18 4.54 31.17
N PRO A 90 -12.99 4.29 32.49
CA PRO A 90 -12.27 3.10 32.97
C PRO A 90 -12.86 1.76 32.52
N ARG A 91 -14.16 1.70 32.23
CA ARG A 91 -14.85 0.49 31.76
C ARG A 91 -14.36 -0.03 30.41
N TYR A 92 -13.76 0.83 29.57
CA TYR A 92 -13.17 0.42 28.29
C TYR A 92 -11.69 0.00 28.40
N ALA A 93 -11.09 0.08 29.58
CA ALA A 93 -9.69 -0.29 29.79
C ALA A 93 -9.36 -1.74 29.36
N PRO A 94 -10.23 -2.76 29.53
CA PRO A 94 -9.95 -4.10 29.02
C PRO A 94 -9.79 -4.14 27.49
N PHE A 95 -10.65 -3.42 26.76
CA PHE A 95 -10.56 -3.31 25.30
C PHE A 95 -9.30 -2.59 24.87
N LEU A 96 -9.00 -1.42 25.44
CA LEU A 96 -7.79 -0.67 25.09
C LEU A 96 -6.51 -1.46 25.37
N ARG A 97 -6.46 -2.18 26.50
CA ARG A 97 -5.34 -3.06 26.84
C ARG A 97 -5.19 -4.20 25.84
N PHE A 98 -6.30 -4.85 25.47
CA PHE A 98 -6.28 -5.87 24.42
C PHE A 98 -5.74 -5.33 23.10
N VAL A 99 -6.19 -4.14 22.69
CA VAL A 99 -5.74 -3.48 21.46
C VAL A 99 -4.24 -3.17 21.51
N ASP A 100 -3.75 -2.62 22.62
CA ASP A 100 -2.34 -2.29 22.82
C ASP A 100 -1.44 -3.53 22.81
N GLU A 101 -1.82 -4.57 23.56
CA GLU A 101 -1.00 -5.76 23.75
C GLU A 101 -1.04 -6.72 22.56
N ARG A 102 -2.22 -6.88 21.92
CA ARG A 102 -2.47 -7.97 20.95
C ARG A 102 -3.04 -7.49 19.61
N GLY A 103 -3.63 -6.31 19.57
CA GLY A 103 -4.42 -5.81 18.44
C GLY A 103 -3.67 -5.89 17.11
N ARG A 104 -2.43 -5.40 17.04
CA ARG A 104 -1.65 -5.37 15.79
C ARG A 104 -1.31 -6.74 15.24
N GLY A 105 -0.80 -7.63 16.09
CA GLY A 105 -0.41 -8.98 15.69
C GLY A 105 -1.63 -9.77 15.22
N LEU A 106 -2.75 -9.63 15.91
CA LEU A 106 -4.02 -10.24 15.50
C LEU A 106 -4.58 -9.62 14.23
N LEU A 107 -4.45 -8.31 14.02
CA LEU A 107 -4.88 -7.64 12.79
C LEU A 107 -4.10 -8.17 11.59
N LEU A 108 -2.76 -8.22 11.68
CA LEU A 108 -1.94 -8.79 10.62
C LEU A 108 -2.34 -10.25 10.32
N ARG A 109 -2.51 -11.07 11.37
CA ARG A 109 -2.96 -12.46 11.21
C ARG A 109 -4.34 -12.53 10.55
N PHE A 110 -5.27 -11.68 10.97
CA PHE A 110 -6.62 -11.61 10.43
C PHE A 110 -6.60 -11.30 8.94
N LEU A 111 -5.83 -10.29 8.51
CA LEU A 111 -5.71 -9.91 7.11
C LEU A 111 -5.15 -11.03 6.22
N ILE A 112 -4.21 -11.82 6.76
CA ILE A 112 -3.62 -12.97 6.06
C ILE A 112 -4.60 -14.16 5.99
N THR A 113 -5.31 -14.45 7.09
CA THR A 113 -6.22 -15.61 7.14
C THR A 113 -7.60 -15.35 6.54
N HIS A 114 -7.96 -14.09 6.23
CA HIS A 114 -9.23 -13.73 5.61
C HIS A 114 -9.02 -12.94 4.31
N PRO A 115 -8.39 -13.53 3.28
CA PRO A 115 -8.03 -12.81 2.07
C PRO A 115 -9.26 -12.23 1.33
N LEU A 116 -10.42 -12.90 1.39
CA LEU A 116 -11.66 -12.38 0.80
C LEU A 116 -12.18 -11.13 1.52
N TRP A 117 -12.10 -11.11 2.86
CA TRP A 117 -12.46 -9.93 3.64
C TRP A 117 -11.50 -8.78 3.30
N THR A 118 -10.19 -9.05 3.30
CA THR A 118 -9.14 -8.08 2.97
C THR A 118 -9.35 -7.49 1.58
N ALA A 119 -9.65 -8.33 0.58
CA ALA A 119 -9.92 -7.88 -0.79
C ALA A 119 -11.19 -7.03 -0.89
N ARG A 120 -12.27 -7.42 -0.21
CA ARG A 120 -13.54 -6.67 -0.19
C ARG A 120 -13.37 -5.29 0.44
N GLU A 121 -12.69 -5.21 1.58
CA GLU A 121 -12.41 -3.93 2.23
C GLU A 121 -11.50 -3.04 1.38
N THR A 122 -10.48 -3.63 0.75
CA THR A 122 -9.63 -2.92 -0.21
C THR A 122 -10.45 -2.34 -1.36
N TRP A 123 -11.40 -3.11 -1.90
CA TRP A 123 -12.27 -2.65 -2.97
C TRP A 123 -13.20 -1.53 -2.53
N ARG A 124 -13.77 -1.62 -1.32
CA ARG A 124 -14.63 -0.57 -0.75
C ARG A 124 -13.88 0.76 -0.61
N ALA A 125 -12.63 0.70 -0.12
CA ALA A 125 -11.78 1.86 0.11
C ALA A 125 -10.76 2.12 -1.02
N ARG A 126 -11.06 1.68 -2.24
CA ARG A 126 -10.17 1.83 -3.42
C ARG A 126 -9.92 3.29 -3.79
N ASP A 127 -10.89 4.15 -3.53
CA ASP A 127 -10.78 5.58 -3.83
C ASP A 127 -9.77 6.24 -2.88
N ASP A 128 -9.65 5.74 -1.65
CA ASP A 128 -8.67 6.19 -0.65
C ASP A 128 -7.26 5.66 -0.94
N LEU A 129 -7.16 4.47 -1.55
CA LEU A 129 -5.86 3.87 -1.93
C LEU A 129 -5.09 4.74 -2.94
N PHE A 130 -5.82 5.45 -3.81
CA PHE A 130 -5.27 6.42 -4.76
C PHE A 130 -5.68 7.86 -4.41
N GLY A 131 -6.25 8.05 -3.22
CA GLY A 131 -6.68 9.33 -2.70
C GLY A 131 -5.49 10.27 -2.57
N THR A 132 -5.73 11.53 -2.89
CA THR A 132 -4.76 12.62 -2.69
C THR A 132 -5.36 13.77 -1.90
N ASP A 133 -6.51 13.51 -1.25
CA ASP A 133 -7.19 14.52 -0.46
C ASP A 133 -6.38 14.82 0.81
N LEU A 134 -5.64 15.91 0.75
CA LEU A 134 -4.89 16.47 1.87
C LEU A 134 -5.67 17.59 2.56
N GLY A 135 -6.97 17.76 2.25
CA GLY A 135 -7.81 18.84 2.78
C GLY A 135 -7.83 18.88 4.31
N THR A 136 -7.71 17.72 4.96
CA THR A 136 -7.61 17.60 6.42
C THR A 136 -6.32 18.22 6.99
N TYR A 137 -5.27 18.38 6.18
CA TYR A 137 -3.96 18.92 6.59
C TYR A 137 -3.77 20.39 6.25
N VAL A 138 -4.24 20.82 5.08
CA VAL A 138 -4.02 22.17 4.57
C VAL A 138 -5.29 23.03 4.62
N GLY A 139 -6.39 22.49 5.16
CA GLY A 139 -7.72 23.07 5.03
C GLY A 139 -8.26 22.89 3.60
N SER A 140 -9.34 23.61 3.26
CA SER A 140 -9.81 23.61 1.87
C SER A 140 -8.73 24.19 0.96
N PRO A 141 -8.17 23.41 0.01
CA PRO A 141 -7.19 23.96 -0.92
C PRO A 141 -7.82 25.13 -1.68
N PRO A 142 -7.05 26.18 -2.03
CA PRO A 142 -7.54 27.25 -2.88
C PRO A 142 -8.23 26.68 -4.12
N ALA A 143 -9.38 27.24 -4.52
CA ALA A 143 -10.15 26.74 -5.68
C ALA A 143 -9.30 26.61 -6.97
N ALA A 144 -8.25 27.43 -7.09
CA ALA A 144 -7.27 27.38 -8.17
C ALA A 144 -6.48 26.04 -8.25
N LEU A 145 -6.38 25.29 -7.15
CA LEU A 145 -5.68 23.99 -7.10
C LEU A 145 -6.60 22.80 -7.37
N ALA A 146 -7.93 22.99 -7.44
CA ALA A 146 -8.87 21.90 -7.70
C ALA A 146 -8.60 21.11 -8.99
N PRO A 147 -8.14 21.73 -10.11
CA PRO A 147 -7.74 20.97 -11.30
C PRO A 147 -6.52 20.09 -11.06
N ILE A 148 -5.57 20.54 -10.23
CA ILE A 148 -4.35 19.79 -9.89
C ILE A 148 -4.70 18.59 -9.01
N ASP A 149 -5.54 18.77 -7.99
CA ASP A 149 -6.05 17.66 -7.16
C ASP A 149 -6.74 16.60 -8.02
N ARG A 150 -7.66 17.04 -8.89
CA ARG A 150 -8.36 16.13 -9.81
C ARG A 150 -7.39 15.40 -10.72
N ALA A 151 -6.40 16.08 -11.27
CA ALA A 151 -5.39 15.46 -12.11
C ALA A 151 -4.59 14.40 -11.33
N MET A 152 -4.16 14.70 -10.10
CA MET A 152 -3.37 13.80 -9.27
C MET A 152 -4.08 12.47 -8.98
N ARG A 153 -5.40 12.48 -8.75
CA ARG A 153 -6.21 11.26 -8.62
C ARG A 153 -6.13 10.36 -9.86
N TRP A 154 -6.23 10.96 -11.05
CA TRP A 154 -6.11 10.21 -12.31
C TRP A 154 -4.68 9.75 -12.60
N PHE A 155 -3.67 10.51 -12.18
CA PHE A 155 -2.27 10.14 -12.39
C PHE A 155 -1.87 8.84 -11.69
N GLY A 156 -2.43 8.54 -10.51
CA GLY A 156 -2.21 7.25 -9.84
C GLY A 156 -2.72 6.07 -10.68
N ALA A 157 -3.98 6.15 -11.12
CA ALA A 157 -4.59 5.13 -11.97
C ALA A 157 -3.88 5.00 -13.34
N LEU A 158 -3.53 6.13 -13.96
CA LEU A 158 -2.77 6.16 -15.21
C LEU A 158 -1.37 5.55 -15.02
N GLY A 159 -0.69 5.87 -13.91
CA GLY A 159 0.61 5.31 -13.58
C GLY A 159 0.56 3.78 -13.46
N ALA A 160 -0.42 3.26 -12.73
CA ALA A 160 -0.68 1.82 -12.65
C ALA A 160 -0.95 1.21 -14.03
N ALA A 161 -1.79 1.84 -14.85
CA ALA A 161 -2.10 1.37 -16.20
C ALA A 161 -0.84 1.32 -17.10
N LEU A 162 0.02 2.33 -17.03
CA LEU A 162 1.28 2.37 -17.80
C LEU A 162 2.25 1.27 -17.37
N VAL A 163 2.37 1.01 -16.07
CA VAL A 163 3.19 -0.10 -15.55
C VAL A 163 2.65 -1.43 -16.04
N LEU A 164 1.33 -1.67 -15.94
CA LEU A 164 0.70 -2.91 -16.42
C LEU A 164 0.86 -3.09 -17.94
N ALA A 165 0.71 -2.02 -18.72
CA ALA A 165 0.92 -2.06 -20.17
C ALA A 165 2.38 -2.41 -20.51
N ALA A 166 3.34 -1.82 -19.81
CA ALA A 166 4.76 -2.16 -19.97
C ALA A 166 5.04 -3.64 -19.63
N TRP A 167 4.38 -4.18 -18.60
CA TRP A 167 4.45 -5.60 -18.27
C TRP A 167 3.90 -6.47 -19.39
N ALA A 168 2.71 -6.13 -19.90
CA ALA A 168 2.07 -6.90 -20.96
C ALA A 168 2.93 -6.92 -22.24
N VAL A 169 3.43 -5.76 -22.67
CA VAL A 169 4.38 -5.67 -23.79
C VAL A 169 5.63 -6.49 -23.50
N ARG A 170 6.12 -6.46 -22.26
CA ARG A 170 7.29 -7.23 -21.87
C ARG A 170 7.05 -8.73 -21.92
N LEU A 171 5.92 -9.22 -21.42
CA LEU A 171 5.54 -10.64 -21.49
C LEU A 171 5.36 -11.10 -22.94
N ALA A 172 4.84 -10.23 -23.81
CA ALA A 172 4.70 -10.52 -25.24
C ALA A 172 6.06 -10.65 -25.95
N ARG A 173 7.10 -9.95 -25.47
CA ARG A 173 8.48 -10.09 -25.98
C ARG A 173 9.12 -11.36 -25.38
N ARG A 174 9.36 -12.38 -26.22
CA ARG A 174 9.91 -13.71 -25.85
C ARG A 174 11.37 -13.75 -25.33
N GLY A 175 11.90 -12.66 -24.77
CA GLY A 175 13.26 -12.60 -24.19
C GLY A 175 13.26 -12.72 -22.66
N ALA A 176 14.43 -13.00 -22.07
CA ALA A 176 14.62 -12.94 -20.61
C ALA A 176 14.69 -11.48 -20.11
N PRO A 177 14.01 -11.10 -19.01
CA PRO A 177 14.01 -9.72 -18.52
C PRO A 177 15.39 -9.33 -18.04
N SER A 178 15.82 -8.12 -18.40
CA SER A 178 16.97 -7.51 -17.74
C SER A 178 16.53 -7.04 -16.34
N GLY A 179 17.48 -6.93 -15.40
CA GLY A 179 17.18 -6.37 -14.07
C GLY A 179 16.55 -4.96 -14.16
N ALA A 180 16.97 -4.16 -15.15
CA ALA A 180 16.41 -2.83 -15.39
C ALA A 180 14.94 -2.85 -15.82
N ASP A 181 14.49 -3.93 -16.46
CA ASP A 181 13.07 -4.09 -16.84
C ASP A 181 12.20 -4.45 -15.62
N LEU A 182 12.79 -4.98 -14.54
CA LEU A 182 12.08 -5.37 -13.33
C LEU A 182 11.88 -4.21 -12.33
N VAL A 183 12.68 -3.16 -12.43
CA VAL A 183 12.64 -1.98 -11.53
C VAL A 183 11.25 -1.37 -11.38
N PRO A 184 10.50 -1.00 -12.45
CA PRO A 184 9.20 -0.36 -12.27
C PRO A 184 8.18 -1.28 -11.61
N PHE A 185 8.31 -2.60 -11.80
CA PHE A 185 7.46 -3.59 -11.14
C PHE A 185 7.79 -3.73 -9.66
N ALA A 186 9.07 -3.72 -9.31
CA ALA A 186 9.50 -3.73 -7.92
C ALA A 186 9.03 -2.46 -7.18
N ILE A 187 9.14 -1.29 -7.81
CA ILE A 187 8.63 -0.02 -7.25
C ILE A 187 7.11 -0.11 -7.09
N ALA A 188 6.37 -0.47 -8.15
CA ALA A 188 4.92 -0.55 -8.09
C ALA A 188 4.44 -1.56 -7.02
N ALA A 189 5.04 -2.75 -6.98
CA ALA A 189 4.72 -3.76 -5.97
C ALA A 189 5.00 -3.25 -4.55
N ALA A 190 6.15 -2.61 -4.32
CA ALA A 190 6.52 -2.07 -3.02
C ALA A 190 5.49 -1.05 -2.51
N PHE A 191 5.11 -0.12 -3.38
CA PHE A 191 4.19 0.96 -3.03
C PHE A 191 2.73 0.50 -2.95
N LEU A 192 2.33 -0.52 -3.72
CA LEU A 192 1.03 -1.18 -3.54
C LEU A 192 0.98 -1.93 -2.21
N CYS A 193 2.02 -2.69 -1.84
CA CYS A 193 2.10 -3.33 -0.53
C CYS A 193 2.03 -2.31 0.61
N HIS A 194 2.73 -1.18 0.47
CA HIS A 194 2.63 -0.07 1.42
C HIS A 194 1.21 0.48 1.52
N GLY A 195 0.56 0.77 0.39
CA GLY A 195 -0.81 1.32 0.36
C GLY A 195 -1.82 0.38 0.97
N LEU A 196 -1.73 -0.92 0.68
CA LEU A 196 -2.57 -1.94 1.33
C LEU A 196 -2.32 -2.00 2.84
N ALA A 197 -1.05 -1.95 3.28
CA ALA A 197 -0.73 -1.94 4.69
C ALA A 197 -1.27 -0.69 5.39
N ALA A 198 -1.09 0.48 4.79
CA ALA A 198 -1.62 1.76 5.26
C ALA A 198 -3.15 1.72 5.37
N LEU A 199 -3.81 1.30 4.28
CA LEU A 199 -5.25 1.18 4.22
C LEU A 199 -5.79 0.30 5.33
N HIS A 200 -5.19 -0.85 5.60
CA HIS A 200 -5.66 -1.78 6.64
C HIS A 200 -5.19 -1.43 8.05
N ALA A 201 -4.19 -0.57 8.22
CA ALA A 201 -3.66 -0.16 9.52
C ALA A 201 -4.43 1.02 10.13
N ASP A 202 -5.07 1.85 9.31
CA ASP A 202 -5.86 3.00 9.77
C ASP A 202 -7.19 3.11 9.00
N ALA A 203 -8.27 3.32 9.74
CA ALA A 203 -9.59 3.54 9.18
C ALA A 203 -10.01 5.01 9.15
N ALA A 204 -9.33 5.89 9.90
CA ALA A 204 -9.75 7.28 10.07
C ALA A 204 -9.18 8.21 8.98
N GLU A 205 -7.93 8.02 8.59
CA GLU A 205 -7.26 8.87 7.59
C GLU A 205 -6.44 8.02 6.60
N PRO A 206 -7.08 7.07 5.87
CA PRO A 206 -6.35 6.19 4.96
C PRO A 206 -5.55 6.99 3.91
N GLU A 207 -6.09 8.09 3.38
CA GLU A 207 -5.49 8.91 2.32
C GLU A 207 -4.14 9.50 2.70
N ARG A 208 -3.98 9.92 3.96
CA ARG A 208 -2.71 10.43 4.49
C ARG A 208 -1.60 9.39 4.39
N HIS A 209 -1.96 8.14 4.63
CA HIS A 209 -1.02 7.03 4.67
C HIS A 209 -0.85 6.35 3.31
N THR A 210 -1.78 6.51 2.38
CA THR A 210 -1.72 5.97 1.02
C THR A 210 -1.14 6.96 0.00
N PHE A 211 -1.00 8.26 0.32
CA PHE A 211 -0.36 9.23 -0.57
C PHE A 211 1.00 8.77 -1.16
N PRO A 212 1.92 8.15 -0.39
CA PRO A 212 3.16 7.63 -0.95
C PRO A 212 2.94 6.56 -2.03
N THR A 213 1.86 5.78 -1.96
CA THR A 213 1.51 4.78 -2.98
C THR A 213 1.29 5.42 -4.34
N THR A 214 0.52 6.51 -4.39
CA THR A 214 0.30 7.27 -5.63
C THR A 214 1.62 7.80 -6.19
N PHE A 215 2.46 8.39 -5.35
CA PHE A 215 3.77 8.89 -5.77
C PHE A 215 4.69 7.78 -6.31
N GLY A 216 4.73 6.63 -5.62
CA GLY A 216 5.52 5.48 -6.05
C GLY A 216 5.08 4.91 -7.40
N LEU A 217 3.77 4.84 -7.64
CA LEU A 217 3.23 4.41 -8.94
C LEU A 217 3.56 5.40 -10.06
N GLN A 218 3.53 6.70 -9.77
CA GLN A 218 3.97 7.73 -10.71
C GLN A 218 5.46 7.59 -11.04
N LEU A 219 6.30 7.33 -10.03
CA LEU A 219 7.73 7.09 -10.23
C LEU A 219 7.99 5.85 -11.10
N ALA A 220 7.26 4.75 -10.84
CA ALA A 220 7.33 3.54 -11.65
C ALA A 220 6.94 3.82 -13.12
N ALA A 221 5.87 4.59 -13.34
CA ALA A 221 5.44 4.97 -14.68
C ALA A 221 6.44 5.91 -15.38
N ALA A 222 6.99 6.90 -14.68
CA ALA A 222 8.01 7.79 -15.21
C ALA A 222 9.26 7.01 -15.65
N TYR A 223 9.67 6.01 -14.86
CA TYR A 223 10.76 5.10 -15.22
C TYR A 223 10.46 4.32 -16.51
N VAL A 224 9.24 3.76 -16.64
CA VAL A 224 8.80 3.09 -17.88
C VAL A 224 8.93 4.02 -19.08
N VAL A 225 8.42 5.25 -18.98
CA VAL A 225 8.48 6.24 -20.07
C VAL A 225 9.94 6.56 -20.44
N ALA A 226 10.79 6.82 -19.45
CA ALA A 226 12.20 7.10 -19.68
C ALA A 226 12.91 5.94 -20.39
N ARG A 227 12.59 4.69 -20.05
CA ARG A 227 13.14 3.49 -20.72
C ARG A 227 12.70 3.40 -22.17
N VAL A 228 11.42 3.63 -22.46
CA VAL A 228 10.90 3.62 -23.84
C VAL A 228 11.56 4.72 -24.68
N LEU A 229 11.71 5.92 -24.12
CA LEU A 229 12.38 7.03 -24.80
C LEU A 229 13.85 6.73 -25.05
N SER A 230 14.57 6.19 -24.06
CA SER A 230 15.99 5.83 -24.17
C SER A 230 16.24 4.77 -25.25
N ALA A 231 15.41 3.72 -25.32
CA ALA A 231 15.52 2.70 -26.35
C ALA A 231 15.42 3.29 -27.77
N ARG A 232 14.45 4.20 -28.00
CA ARG A 232 14.28 4.87 -29.30
C ARG A 232 15.45 5.75 -29.71
N HIS A 233 16.17 6.34 -28.74
CA HIS A 233 17.35 7.18 -29.03
C HIS A 233 18.60 6.33 -29.32
N GLY A 234 18.73 5.16 -28.70
CA GLY A 234 19.80 4.21 -28.98
C GLY A 234 19.75 3.70 -30.42
N ASP A 235 18.58 3.21 -30.84
CA ASP A 235 18.37 2.67 -32.20
C ASP A 235 18.70 3.70 -33.30
N ARG A 236 18.40 4.99 -33.06
CA ARG A 236 18.69 6.07 -34.03
C ARG A 236 20.18 6.35 -34.22
N ARG A 237 21.00 6.21 -33.17
CA ARG A 237 22.46 6.43 -33.27
C ARG A 237 23.12 5.33 -34.09
N GLU A 238 22.75 4.07 -33.85
CA GLU A 238 23.30 2.94 -34.61
C GLU A 238 22.95 3.03 -36.11
N THR A 239 21.74 3.50 -36.46
CA THR A 239 21.37 3.72 -37.87
C THR A 239 22.13 4.88 -38.52
N ALA A 240 22.49 5.93 -37.76
CA ALA A 240 23.22 7.07 -38.31
C ALA A 240 24.69 6.72 -38.58
N ASP A 241 25.33 5.97 -37.68
CA ASP A 241 26.73 5.57 -37.82
C ASP A 241 26.92 4.50 -38.91
N GLY A 242 25.92 3.64 -39.15
CA GLY A 242 25.96 2.60 -40.19
C GLY A 242 25.74 3.07 -41.63
N VAL A 243 25.31 4.33 -41.85
CA VAL A 243 25.15 4.92 -43.19
C VAL A 243 26.43 5.64 -43.66
N ALA A 244 27.38 5.87 -42.76
CA ALA A 244 28.62 6.58 -43.04
C ALA A 244 29.80 5.68 -43.49
N THR A 245 29.57 4.38 -43.69
CA THR A 245 30.56 3.38 -44.14
C THR A 245 30.16 2.74 -45.45
#